data_AF-A0P058-F1
#
_entry.id   AF-A0P058-F1
#
_cell.length_a   1.000
_cell.length_b   1.000
_cell.length_c   1.000
_cell.angle_alpha   90.00
_cell.angle_beta   90.00
_cell.angle_gamma   90.00
#
_symmetry.space_group_name_H-M   'P 1'
#
loop_
_entity.id
_entity.type
_entity.pdbx_description
1 polymer ?
#
loop_
_entity_poly.entity_id
_entity_poly.type
_entity_poly.pdbx_seq_one_letter_code
_entity_poly.pdbx_strand_id
1 'polypeptide(L)' 'MRILIGLSPAGYQNAVERQGKFLAAACLVVVAEKALRDPDQIASPGGYFRAMIDRAGEGKLHLHKSLHGLVS' A
#
# COMPACT_ATOMS: atom_id res chain seq x y z
N MET A 1 3.18 -12.24 -11.98
CA MET A 1 1.87 -11.91 -11.38
C MET A 1 1.81 -10.43 -11.08
N ARG A 2 1.08 -9.64 -11.88
CA ARG A 2 0.78 -8.25 -11.56
C ARG A 2 -0.63 -8.24 -10.97
N ILE A 3 -0.74 -8.38 -9.65
CA ILE A 3 -2.01 -8.21 -8.96
C ILE A 3 -2.38 -6.75 -9.15
N LEU A 4 -3.26 -6.51 -10.13
CA LEU A 4 -3.78 -5.22 -10.48
C LEU A 4 -4.73 -4.78 -9.37
N ILE A 5 -4.18 -4.32 -8.24
CA ILE A 5 -4.89 -3.66 -7.15
C ILE A 5 -5.54 -2.32 -7.60
N GLY A 6 -5.82 -2.11 -8.88
CA GLY A 6 -6.28 -0.84 -9.43
C GLY A 6 -5.27 0.31 -9.32
N LEU A 7 -3.99 0.02 -9.05
CA LEU A 7 -2.91 1.01 -9.01
C LEU A 7 -2.27 1.16 -10.39
N SER A 8 -2.27 2.38 -10.92
CA SER A 8 -1.57 2.68 -12.18
C SER A 8 -0.05 2.73 -11.95
N PRO A 9 0.77 2.42 -12.98
CA PRO A 9 2.23 2.55 -12.89
C PRO A 9 2.67 3.96 -12.48
N ALA A 10 2.01 5.00 -13.01
CA ALA A 10 2.26 6.39 -12.65
C ALA A 10 1.93 6.68 -11.17
N GLY A 11 0.86 6.08 -10.63
CA GLY A 11 0.52 6.20 -9.21
C GLY A 11 1.57 5.57 -8.29
N TYR A 12 2.14 4.43 -8.70
CA TYR A 12 3.26 3.84 -7.96
C TYR A 12 4.54 4.69 -8.07
N GLN A 13 4.85 5.19 -9.26
CA GLN A 13 6.02 6.05 -9.47
C GLN A 13 5.96 7.32 -8.63
N ASN A 14 4.79 7.98 -8.57
CA ASN A 14 4.59 9.13 -7.70
C ASN A 14 4.80 8.81 -6.20
N ALA A 15 4.38 7.62 -5.76
CA ALA A 15 4.63 7.19 -4.38
C ALA A 15 6.13 6.99 -4.10
N VAL A 16 6.86 6.42 -5.05
CA VAL A 16 8.33 6.27 -4.97
C VAL A 16 9.01 7.64 -4.88
N GLU A 17 8.57 8.61 -5.68
CA GLU A 17 9.10 9.97 -5.67
C GLU A 17 8.83 10.69 -4.34
N ARG A 18 7.64 10.50 -3.76
CA ARG A 18 7.23 11.17 -2.52
C ARG A 18 7.83 10.56 -1.25
N GLN A 19 7.96 9.23 -1.20
CA GLN A 19 8.25 8.50 0.04
C GLN A 19 9.44 7.55 -0.05
N GLY A 20 10.06 7.43 -1.23
CA GLY A 20 11.10 6.47 -1.50
C GLY A 20 10.58 5.08 -1.86
N LYS A 21 11.45 4.32 -2.52
CA LYS A 21 11.12 3.02 -3.11
C LYS A 21 10.66 1.98 -2.08
N PHE A 22 11.33 1.90 -0.94
CA PHE A 22 11.06 0.86 0.05
C PHE A 22 9.72 1.05 0.75
N LEU A 23 9.37 2.30 1.12
CA LEU A 23 8.08 2.57 1.74
C LEU A 23 6.93 2.33 0.75
N ALA A 24 7.07 2.80 -0.49
CA ALA A 24 6.09 2.54 -1.54
C ALA A 24 5.91 1.04 -1.80
N ALA A 25 7.00 0.26 -1.85
CA ALA A 25 6.93 -1.19 -2.01
C ALA A 25 6.25 -1.87 -0.82
N ALA A 26 6.60 -1.51 0.42
CA ALA A 26 5.99 -2.10 1.61
C ALA A 26 4.47 -1.78 1.68
N CYS A 27 4.10 -0.56 1.33
CA CYS A 27 2.70 -0.15 1.19
C CYS A 27 1.97 -1.01 0.14
N LEU A 28 2.60 -1.25 -1.00
CA LEU A 28 2.03 -2.09 -2.06
C LEU A 28 1.80 -3.53 -1.58
N VAL A 29 2.77 -4.12 -0.88
CA VAL A 29 2.67 -5.49 -0.34
C VAL A 29 1.51 -5.57 0.66
N VAL A 30 1.40 -4.64 1.60
CA VAL A 30 0.31 -4.61 2.60
C VAL A 30 -1.07 -4.54 1.91
N VAL A 31 -1.20 -3.70 0.88
CA VAL A 31 -2.46 -3.56 0.13
C VAL A 31 -2.78 -4.83 -0.65
N ALA A 32 -1.80 -5.42 -1.33
CA ALA A 32 -1.98 -6.64 -2.10
C ALA A 32 -2.39 -7.80 -1.19
N GLU A 33 -1.70 -7.98 -0.07
CA GLU A 33 -2.02 -9.00 0.94
C GLU A 33 -3.42 -8.82 1.51
N LYS A 34 -3.78 -7.60 1.92
CA LYS A 34 -5.12 -7.34 2.48
C LYS A 34 -6.22 -7.54 1.43
N ALA A 35 -5.97 -7.16 0.16
CA ALA A 35 -6.92 -7.36 -0.94
C ALA A 35 -7.08 -8.83 -1.32
N LEU A 36 -6.03 -9.65 -1.18
CA LEU A 36 -6.07 -11.08 -1.42
C LEU A 36 -6.72 -11.85 -0.27
N ARG A 37 -6.43 -11.45 0.98
CA ARG A 37 -6.95 -12.10 2.18
C ARG A 37 -8.45 -11.89 2.35
N ASP A 38 -8.90 -10.64 2.20
CA ASP A 38 -10.30 -10.24 2.41
C ASP A 38 -10.75 -9.26 1.33
N PRO A 39 -11.13 -9.74 0.13
CA PRO A 39 -11.48 -8.90 -1.01
C PRO A 39 -12.61 -7.90 -0.71
N ASP A 40 -13.62 -8.32 0.07
CA ASP A 40 -14.78 -7.48 0.42
C ASP A 40 -14.45 -6.35 1.40
N GLN A 41 -13.31 -6.43 2.11
CA GLN A 41 -12.91 -5.41 3.07
C GLN A 41 -12.17 -4.22 2.45
N ILE A 42 -11.80 -4.29 1.17
CA ILE A 42 -11.15 -3.19 0.48
C ILE A 42 -11.91 -2.83 -0.80
N ALA A 43 -12.78 -1.83 -0.67
CA ALA A 43 -13.53 -1.30 -1.81
C ALA A 43 -12.64 -0.77 -2.94
N SER A 44 -11.48 -0.17 -2.61
CA SER A 44 -10.53 0.34 -3.60
C SER A 44 -9.08 0.17 -3.14
N PRO A 45 -8.38 -0.89 -3.57
CA PRO A 45 -6.99 -1.12 -3.17
C PRO A 45 -6.04 0.01 -3.60
N GLY A 46 -6.19 0.56 -4.80
CA GLY A 46 -5.41 1.72 -5.26
C GLY A 46 -5.74 3.03 -4.51
N GLY A 47 -6.96 3.19 -4.02
CA GLY A 47 -7.33 4.29 -3.12
C GLY A 47 -6.70 4.11 -1.73
N TYR A 48 -6.75 2.89 -1.20
CA TYR A 48 -6.12 2.55 0.08
C TYR A 48 -4.60 2.77 0.04
N PHE A 49 -3.94 2.35 -1.03
CA PHE A 49 -2.51 2.60 -1.26
C PHE A 49 -2.18 4.09 -1.17
N ARG A 50 -2.89 4.94 -1.92
CA ARG A 50 -2.69 6.40 -1.90
C ARG A 50 -2.87 6.98 -0.51
N ALA A 51 -3.91 6.56 0.21
CA ALA A 51 -4.13 6.99 1.59
C ALA A 51 -2.97 6.60 2.54
N MET A 52 -2.29 5.48 2.30
CA MET A 52 -1.09 5.14 3.08
C MET A 52 0.10 6.05 2.76
N ILE A 53 0.30 6.37 1.48
CA ILE A 53 1.35 7.31 1.04
C ILE A 53 1.12 8.71 1.61
N ASP A 54 -0.13 9.17 1.67
CA ASP A 54 -0.46 10.46 2.27
C ASP A 54 -0.19 10.47 3.79
N ARG A 55 -0.62 9.43 4.50
CA ARG A 55 -0.32 9.26 5.94
C ARG A 55 1.18 9.16 6.23
N ALA A 56 1.97 8.59 5.32
CA ALA A 56 3.42 8.56 5.46
C ALA A 56 4.02 9.97 5.44
N GLY A 57 3.57 10.81 4.50
CA GLY A 57 3.98 12.21 4.42
C GLY A 57 3.59 13.03 5.65
N GLU A 58 2.51 12.64 6.33
CA GLU A 58 2.08 13.25 7.59
C GLU A 58 2.74 12.64 8.84
N GLY A 59 3.59 11.61 8.72
CA GLY A 59 4.16 10.89 9.85
C GLY A 59 3.16 10.04 10.64
N LYS A 60 1.97 9.78 10.08
CA LYS A 60 0.85 9.06 10.72
C LYS A 60 0.71 7.61 10.23
N LEU A 61 1.63 7.14 9.38
CA LEU A 61 1.61 5.77 8.89
C LEU A 61 2.28 4.82 9.90
N HIS A 62 1.47 4.06 10.63
CA HIS A 62 1.94 3.03 11.55
C HIS A 62 2.17 1.68 10.85
N LEU A 63 3.11 1.65 9.90
CA LEU A 63 3.35 0.49 9.05
C LEU A 63 3.74 -0.78 9.84
N HIS A 64 4.43 -0.63 10.97
CA HIS A 64 4.84 -1.74 11.84
C HIS A 64 3.63 -2.58 12.32
N LYS A 65 2.47 -1.96 12.56
CA LYS A 65 1.24 -2.67 12.95
C LYS A 65 0.69 -3.52 11.81
N SER A 66 0.86 -3.07 10.57
CA SER A 66 0.41 -3.78 9.37
C SER A 66 1.37 -4.89 8.94
N LEU A 67 2.68 -4.67 9.09
CA LEU A 67 3.73 -5.65 8.74
C LEU A 67 3.77 -6.85 9.68
N HIS A 68 3.50 -6.68 10.98
CA HIS A 68 3.46 -7.80 11.93
C HIS A 68 2.47 -8.90 11.49
N GLY A 69 1.33 -8.53 10.90
CA GLY A 69 0.34 -9.50 10.40
C GLY A 69 0.75 -10.25 9.13
N LEU A 70 1.86 -9.86 8.48
CA LEU A 70 2.38 -10.48 7.26
C LEU A 70 3.48 -11.51 7.52
N VAL A 71 4.17 -11.42 8.66
CA VAL A 71 5.32 -12.28 9.02
C VAL A 71 4.93 -13.33 10.08
N SER A 72 3.65 -13.38 10.47
CA SER A 72 3.09 -14.41 11.37
C SER A 72 2.44 -15.55 10.61
#